data_AF-A0A9D7Z618-F1
#
_entry.id   AF-A0A9D7Z618-F1
#
_cell.length_a   1.000
_cell.length_b   1.000
_cell.length_c   1.000
_cell.angle_alpha   90.00
_cell.angle_beta   90.00
_cell.angle_gamma   90.00
#
_symmetry.space_group_name_H-M   'P 1'
#
loop_
_entity.id
_entity.type
_entity.pdbx_description
1 polymer ?
#
loop_
_entity_poly.entity_id
_entity_poly.type
_entity_poly.pdbx_seq_one_letter_code
_entity_poly.pdbx_strand_id
1 'polypeptide(L)'
;MLLCLSGTAWAMDDALELEEGPSITERSIFMPGFMPLYWDADEGRLYGDIEGLTSPFIYYNGLSHGVGSNDLGLDRGRLGDTHLVTLDRVGKKVFLTAVNTKYTARTDNAAERRAVDEAFAQSIIWGFEVAEQSEGMTLIDLTDFALSDATDLSRLLAARGEG
;
A
#
# COMPACT_ATOMS: atom_id res chain seq x y z
N MET A 1 -43.61 -41.94 -22.97
CA MET A 1 -42.46 -42.66 -22.39
C MET A 1 -41.27 -41.71 -22.48
N LEU A 2 -40.62 -41.55 -21.33
CA LEU A 2 -39.72 -40.48 -20.92
C LEU A 2 -38.27 -40.73 -21.40
N LEU A 3 -37.57 -39.66 -21.81
CA LEU A 3 -36.11 -39.33 -21.71
C LEU A 3 -35.03 -40.42 -22.00
N CYS A 4 -33.79 -40.17 -22.43
CA CYS A 4 -32.83 -39.06 -22.26
C CYS A 4 -31.88 -39.05 -23.47
N LEU A 5 -31.53 -37.87 -24.01
CA LEU A 5 -30.24 -37.66 -24.68
C LEU A 5 -29.52 -36.59 -23.87
N SER A 6 -28.44 -36.97 -23.20
CA SER A 6 -27.59 -36.08 -22.41
C SER A 6 -26.82 -35.15 -23.34
N GLY A 7 -27.31 -33.91 -23.47
CA GLY A 7 -26.50 -32.81 -24.00
C GLY A 7 -25.51 -32.38 -22.91
N THR A 8 -24.23 -32.49 -23.20
CA THR A 8 -23.18 -31.85 -22.42
C THR A 8 -23.39 -30.34 -22.49
N ALA A 9 -23.87 -29.75 -21.38
CA ALA A 9 -23.78 -28.32 -21.17
C ALA A 9 -22.30 -27.97 -21.05
N TRP A 10 -21.73 -27.42 -22.11
CA TRP A 10 -20.52 -26.63 -22.00
C TRP A 10 -20.94 -25.39 -21.21
N ALA A 11 -20.58 -25.35 -19.94
CA ALA A 11 -20.59 -24.12 -19.17
C ALA A 11 -19.71 -23.14 -19.95
N MET A 12 -20.36 -22.15 -20.55
CA MET A 12 -19.70 -20.98 -21.09
C MET A 12 -18.90 -20.39 -19.94
N ASP A 13 -17.61 -20.18 -20.19
CA ASP A 13 -16.71 -19.45 -19.34
C ASP A 13 -17.30 -18.05 -19.17
N ASP A 14 -18.10 -17.83 -18.13
CA ASP A 14 -18.37 -16.49 -17.58
C ASP A 14 -17.05 -16.03 -16.98
N ALA A 15 -16.09 -15.73 -17.86
CA ALA A 15 -15.04 -14.80 -17.54
C ALA A 15 -15.76 -13.54 -17.07
N LEU A 16 -15.54 -13.19 -15.80
CA LEU A 16 -15.99 -11.92 -15.24
C LEU A 16 -15.41 -10.80 -16.11
N GLU A 17 -16.17 -10.37 -17.13
CA GLU A 17 -15.93 -9.11 -17.81
C GLU A 17 -16.13 -8.04 -16.74
N LEU A 18 -15.01 -7.48 -16.27
CA LEU A 18 -15.01 -6.26 -15.47
C LEU A 18 -15.69 -5.22 -16.36
N GLU A 19 -16.86 -4.73 -15.97
CA GLU A 19 -17.50 -3.64 -16.69
C GLU A 19 -16.49 -2.48 -16.76
N GLU A 20 -16.01 -2.15 -17.96
CA GLU A 20 -15.09 -1.04 -18.18
C GLU A 20 -15.86 0.27 -18.01
N GLY A 21 -16.04 0.67 -16.75
CA GLY A 21 -16.34 2.05 -16.40
C GLY A 21 -15.20 2.99 -16.82
N PRO A 22 -15.43 4.32 -16.77
CA PRO A 22 -14.38 5.29 -17.07
C PRO A 22 -13.14 5.02 -16.22
N SER A 23 -11.93 5.23 -16.78
CA SER A 23 -10.68 5.01 -16.05
C SER A 23 -10.69 5.81 -14.75
N ILE A 24 -10.05 5.28 -13.70
CA ILE A 24 -9.85 5.98 -12.43
C ILE A 24 -9.28 7.37 -12.68
N THR A 25 -8.35 7.49 -13.64
CA THR A 25 -7.71 8.77 -13.98
C THR A 25 -8.66 9.80 -14.57
N GLU A 26 -9.71 9.37 -15.27
CA GLU A 26 -10.68 10.26 -15.93
C GLU A 26 -11.73 10.80 -14.96
N ARG A 27 -12.10 9.98 -13.97
CA ARG A 27 -13.11 10.33 -12.96
C ARG A 27 -12.52 10.95 -11.68
N SER A 28 -11.20 10.88 -11.49
CA SER A 28 -10.53 11.39 -10.30
C SER A 28 -9.91 12.77 -10.50
N ILE A 29 -9.77 13.49 -9.38
CA ILE A 29 -8.95 14.71 -9.31
C ILE A 29 -7.48 14.32 -9.17
N PHE A 30 -6.66 14.73 -10.14
CA PHE A 30 -5.22 14.53 -10.10
C PHE A 30 -4.52 15.47 -9.10
N MET A 31 -3.63 14.91 -8.29
CA MET A 31 -2.81 15.63 -7.33
C MET A 31 -1.32 15.30 -7.56
N PRO A 32 -0.50 16.27 -8.00
CA PRO A 32 0.92 16.03 -8.25
C PRO A 32 1.70 15.84 -6.94
N GLY A 33 2.75 15.03 -6.97
CA GLY A 33 3.59 14.77 -5.80
C GLY A 33 4.72 13.79 -6.09
N PHE A 34 5.45 13.41 -5.03
CA PHE A 34 6.46 12.34 -5.11
C PHE A 34 5.83 11.01 -5.55
N MET A 35 4.68 10.68 -4.96
CA MET A 35 3.73 9.70 -5.45
C MET A 35 2.53 10.49 -5.97
N PRO A 36 2.29 10.54 -7.29
CA PRO A 36 1.08 11.17 -7.83
C PRO A 36 -0.17 10.48 -7.31
N LEU A 37 -1.18 11.27 -6.93
CA LEU A 37 -2.41 10.75 -6.32
C LEU A 37 -3.63 11.10 -7.18
N TYR A 38 -4.65 10.26 -7.09
CA TYR A 38 -5.94 10.41 -7.77
C TYR A 38 -7.04 10.26 -6.72
N TRP A 39 -7.82 11.33 -6.51
CA TRP A 39 -8.95 11.34 -5.60
C TRP A 39 -10.26 11.18 -6.37
N ASP A 40 -10.93 10.05 -6.20
CA ASP A 40 -12.28 9.82 -6.69
C ASP A 40 -13.27 10.29 -5.61
N ALA A 41 -13.87 11.45 -5.83
CA ALA A 41 -14.80 12.04 -4.88
C ALA A 41 -16.15 11.31 -4.81
N ASP A 42 -16.55 10.66 -5.90
CA ASP A 42 -17.85 9.98 -6.00
C ASP A 42 -17.79 8.63 -5.27
N GLU A 43 -16.68 7.90 -5.41
CA GLU A 43 -16.44 6.64 -4.69
C GLU A 43 -15.84 6.86 -3.28
N GLY A 44 -15.31 8.05 -3.01
CA GLY A 44 -14.60 8.36 -1.76
C GLY A 44 -13.28 7.60 -1.63
N ARG A 45 -12.59 7.37 -2.77
CA ARG A 45 -11.40 6.52 -2.86
C ARG A 45 -10.15 7.31 -3.22
N LEU A 46 -9.04 6.95 -2.59
CA LEU A 46 -7.73 7.52 -2.85
C LEU A 46 -6.83 6.49 -3.52
N TYR A 47 -6.31 6.83 -4.68
CA TYR A 47 -5.38 6.00 -5.43
C TYR A 47 -4.02 6.67 -5.57
N GLY A 48 -2.96 5.88 -5.65
CA GLY A 48 -1.60 6.37 -5.86
C GLY A 48 -0.90 5.67 -7.03
N ASP A 49 -0.22 6.44 -7.86
CA ASP A 49 0.63 5.91 -8.93
C ASP A 49 2.02 5.59 -8.39
N ILE A 50 2.42 4.33 -8.56
CA ILE A 50 3.69 3.79 -8.05
C ILE A 50 4.74 3.57 -9.13
N GLU A 51 4.42 3.83 -10.40
CA GLU A 51 5.34 3.50 -11.51
C GLU A 51 6.70 4.19 -11.36
N GLY A 52 6.69 5.44 -10.86
CA GLY A 52 7.93 6.21 -10.61
C GLY A 52 8.74 5.76 -9.38
N LEU A 53 8.21 4.88 -8.54
CA LEU A 53 8.77 4.52 -7.23
C LEU A 53 9.56 3.21 -7.27
N THR A 54 10.61 3.18 -8.10
CA THR A 54 11.44 1.99 -8.34
C THR A 54 12.60 1.81 -7.36
N SER A 55 12.89 2.82 -6.55
CA SER A 55 14.00 2.83 -5.59
C SER A 55 13.49 2.95 -4.15
N PRO A 56 14.24 2.46 -3.15
CA PRO A 56 13.84 2.61 -1.75
C PRO A 56 13.62 4.08 -1.38
N PHE A 57 12.56 4.35 -0.63
CA PHE A 57 12.20 5.69 -0.17
C PHE A 57 11.91 5.71 1.34
N ILE A 58 11.88 6.89 1.93
CA ILE A 58 11.64 7.04 3.37
C ILE A 58 10.13 7.15 3.60
N TYR A 59 9.60 6.24 4.41
CA TYR A 59 8.27 6.32 4.97
C TYR A 59 8.37 6.66 6.46
N TYR A 60 7.65 7.68 6.88
CA TYR A 60 7.51 8.02 8.29
C TYR A 60 6.08 8.51 8.54
N ASN A 61 5.56 8.20 9.72
CA ASN A 61 4.30 8.74 10.18
C ASN A 61 4.55 10.02 10.95
N GLY A 62 3.75 11.05 10.70
CA GLY A 62 3.86 12.33 11.38
C GLY A 62 2.50 12.97 11.59
N LEU A 63 2.34 13.67 12.72
CA LEU A 63 1.18 14.50 12.97
C LEU A 63 1.38 15.85 12.27
N SER A 64 0.55 16.14 11.27
CA SER A 64 0.55 17.45 10.58
C SER A 64 0.16 18.59 11.52
N HIS A 65 -0.69 18.30 12.51
CA HIS A 65 -1.07 19.20 13.60
C HIS A 65 -0.98 18.48 14.95
N GLY A 66 -0.38 19.14 15.95
CA GLY A 66 -0.30 18.59 17.30
C GLY A 66 -1.68 18.50 17.96
N VAL A 67 -1.90 17.46 18.75
CA VAL A 67 -3.19 17.17 19.42
C VAL A 67 -3.50 18.17 20.56
N GLY A 68 -2.62 19.13 20.81
CA GLY A 68 -2.81 20.21 21.80
C GLY A 68 -2.57 19.80 23.25
N SER A 69 -2.11 18.58 23.52
CA SER A 69 -1.76 18.11 24.87
C SER A 69 -0.25 17.94 25.04
N ASN A 70 0.34 18.78 25.89
CA ASN A 70 1.75 18.68 26.28
C ASN A 70 2.00 17.40 27.11
N ASP A 71 1.00 16.92 27.85
CA ASP A 71 1.13 15.75 28.75
C ASP A 71 1.22 14.42 27.97
N LEU A 72 0.69 14.38 26.74
CA LEU A 72 0.75 13.21 25.87
C LEU A 72 2.13 13.00 25.21
N GLY A 73 3.02 14.01 25.24
CA GLY A 73 4.30 13.97 24.52
C GLY A 73 4.13 13.86 23.01
N LEU A 74 2.97 14.30 22.50
CA LEU A 74 2.63 14.42 21.09
C LEU A 74 3.04 15.82 20.61
N ASP A 75 4.31 16.13 20.84
CA ASP A 75 4.90 17.42 20.50
C ASP A 75 5.00 17.58 18.98
N ARG A 76 4.81 18.83 18.54
CA ARG A 76 4.84 19.19 17.11
C ARG A 76 6.18 18.75 16.52
N GLY A 77 6.12 17.98 15.42
CA GLY A 77 7.33 17.53 14.72
C GLY A 77 8.00 16.27 15.30
N ARG A 78 7.37 15.56 16.25
CA ARG A 78 7.80 14.20 16.59
C ARG A 78 7.51 13.27 15.41
N LEU A 79 8.57 12.88 14.70
CA LEU A 79 8.52 11.82 13.71
C LEU A 79 8.20 10.50 14.45
N GLY A 80 7.22 9.76 13.96
CA GLY A 80 6.94 8.40 14.39
C GLY A 80 8.01 7.43 13.87
N ASP A 81 7.69 6.14 13.86
CA ASP A 81 8.59 5.14 13.30
C ASP A 81 8.92 5.48 11.84
N THR A 82 10.22 5.51 11.56
CA THR A 82 10.77 5.86 10.24
C THR A 82 11.39 4.61 9.64
N HIS A 83 10.96 4.28 8.43
CA HIS A 83 11.39 3.11 7.69
C HIS A 83 11.94 3.53 6.33
N LEU A 84 13.05 2.91 5.92
CA LEU A 84 13.38 2.83 4.51
C LEU A 84 12.53 1.71 3.92
N VAL A 85 11.76 2.00 2.88
CA VAL A 85 10.76 1.06 2.33
C VAL A 85 10.89 0.88 0.83
N THR A 86 10.42 -0.26 0.34
CA THR A 86 10.25 -0.59 -1.07
C THR A 86 8.79 -0.95 -1.36
N LEU A 87 8.40 -0.87 -2.63
CA LEU A 87 7.11 -1.36 -3.12
C LEU A 87 7.35 -2.62 -3.97
N ASP A 88 6.91 -3.77 -3.47
CA ASP A 88 7.13 -5.06 -4.11
C ASP A 88 5.80 -5.62 -4.64
N ARG A 89 5.67 -5.73 -5.97
CA ARG A 89 4.46 -6.26 -6.59
C ARG A 89 4.45 -7.78 -6.60
N VAL A 90 3.36 -8.37 -6.11
CA VAL A 90 3.09 -9.81 -6.16
C VAL A 90 1.68 -10.03 -6.68
N GLY A 91 1.57 -10.32 -7.98
CA GLY A 91 0.29 -10.50 -8.65
C GLY A 91 -0.56 -9.22 -8.63
N LYS A 92 -1.75 -9.30 -8.02
CA LYS A 92 -2.70 -8.19 -7.86
C LYS A 92 -2.48 -7.36 -6.58
N LYS A 93 -1.41 -7.64 -5.83
CA LYS A 93 -1.07 -6.93 -4.60
C LYS A 93 0.28 -6.22 -4.74
N VAL A 94 0.45 -5.14 -3.99
CA VAL A 94 1.72 -4.44 -3.82
C VAL A 94 2.01 -4.33 -2.34
N PHE A 95 3.20 -4.76 -1.90
CA PHE A 95 3.59 -4.70 -0.50
C PHE A 95 4.49 -3.50 -0.24
N LEU A 96 4.16 -2.74 0.81
CA LEU A 96 5.07 -1.77 1.42
C LEU A 96 6.00 -2.52 2.37
N THR A 97 7.24 -2.75 1.95
CA THR A 97 8.18 -3.59 2.71
C THR A 97 9.25 -2.72 3.35
N ALA A 98 9.47 -2.87 4.66
CA ALA A 98 10.57 -2.23 5.35
C ALA A 98 11.90 -2.95 5.07
N VAL A 99 12.90 -2.19 4.64
CA VAL A 99 14.27 -2.66 4.44
C VAL A 99 14.97 -2.79 5.78
N ASN A 100 15.67 -3.92 5.99
CA ASN A 100 16.49 -4.12 7.17
C ASN A 100 17.79 -3.33 7.08
N THR A 101 17.82 -2.15 7.69
CA THR A 101 19.02 -1.29 7.71
C THR A 101 20.00 -1.63 8.84
N LYS A 102 19.64 -2.55 9.76
CA LYS A 102 20.48 -2.91 10.92
C LYS A 102 21.58 -3.91 10.56
N TYR A 103 21.31 -4.82 9.64
CA TYR A 103 22.25 -5.85 9.21
C TYR A 103 22.56 -5.65 7.73
N THR A 104 23.73 -5.05 7.45
CA THR A 104 24.19 -4.81 6.07
C THR A 104 25.50 -5.54 5.82
N ALA A 105 25.60 -6.25 4.71
CA ALA A 105 26.82 -6.94 4.31
C ALA A 105 27.77 -5.99 3.56
N ARG A 106 28.88 -5.62 4.20
CA ARG A 106 29.95 -4.80 3.59
C ARG A 106 31.01 -5.69 2.96
N THR A 107 30.64 -6.34 1.87
CA THR A 107 31.49 -7.30 1.13
C THR A 107 31.26 -7.10 -0.36
N ASP A 108 32.30 -7.31 -1.17
CA ASP A 108 32.19 -7.29 -2.62
C ASP A 108 31.56 -8.59 -3.15
N ASN A 109 31.47 -9.63 -2.32
CA ASN A 109 30.89 -10.92 -2.68
C ASN A 109 29.35 -10.87 -2.75
N ALA A 110 28.80 -11.03 -3.96
CA ALA A 110 27.36 -10.98 -4.21
C ALA A 110 26.56 -12.13 -3.55
N ALA A 111 27.18 -13.30 -3.34
CA ALA A 111 26.51 -14.43 -2.67
C ALA A 111 26.39 -14.16 -1.16
N GLU A 112 27.41 -13.56 -0.56
CA GLU A 112 27.43 -13.22 0.85
C GLU A 112 26.43 -12.10 1.18
N ARG A 113 26.30 -11.09 0.30
CA ARG A 113 25.26 -10.06 0.45
C ARG A 113 23.85 -10.66 0.42
N ARG A 114 23.55 -11.51 -0.56
CA ARG A 114 22.26 -12.20 -0.65
C ARG A 114 21.98 -13.08 0.57
N ALA A 115 22.98 -13.82 1.04
CA ALA A 115 22.82 -14.66 2.22
C ALA A 115 22.47 -13.83 3.47
N VAL A 116 23.04 -12.63 3.62
CA VAL A 116 22.68 -11.72 4.72
C VAL A 116 21.27 -11.14 4.52
N ASP A 117 20.91 -10.72 3.31
CA ASP A 117 19.57 -10.20 3.02
C ASP A 117 18.47 -11.24 3.26
N GLU A 118 18.71 -12.50 2.88
CA GLU A 118 17.79 -13.63 3.08
C GLU A 118 17.77 -14.15 4.53
N ALA A 119 18.85 -13.96 5.29
CA ALA A 119 18.96 -14.45 6.67
C ALA A 119 18.08 -13.68 7.65
N PHE A 120 17.61 -12.47 7.29
CA PHE A 120 16.76 -11.66 8.15
C PHE A 120 15.42 -11.38 7.49
N ALA A 121 14.34 -11.60 8.24
CA ALA A 121 12.99 -11.34 7.78
C ALA A 121 12.78 -9.84 7.46
N GLN A 122 12.24 -9.56 6.27
CA GLN A 122 11.69 -8.25 5.94
C GLN A 122 10.33 -8.08 6.62
N SER A 123 9.99 -6.85 7.01
CA SER A 123 8.70 -6.55 7.62
C SER A 123 7.77 -5.92 6.58
N ILE A 124 6.64 -6.56 6.31
CA ILE A 124 5.58 -5.97 5.49
C ILE A 124 4.79 -5.00 6.37
N ILE A 125 4.77 -3.73 6.01
CA ILE A 125 4.02 -2.67 6.70
C ILE A 125 2.56 -2.70 6.23
N TRP A 126 2.33 -2.84 4.93
CA TRP A 126 0.99 -2.85 4.34
C TRP A 126 0.96 -3.63 3.02
N GLY A 127 -0.23 -4.10 2.63
CA GLY A 127 -0.51 -4.70 1.32
C GLY A 127 -1.64 -3.97 0.61
N PHE A 128 -1.34 -3.34 -0.52
CA PHE A 128 -2.29 -2.62 -1.36
C PHE A 128 -2.86 -3.52 -2.46
N GLU A 129 -4.04 -3.17 -2.96
CA GLU A 129 -4.60 -3.75 -4.18
C GLU A 129 -4.22 -2.92 -5.39
N VAL A 130 -3.89 -3.58 -6.50
CA VAL A 130 -3.77 -2.90 -7.80
C VAL A 130 -5.18 -2.63 -8.30
N ALA A 131 -5.55 -1.35 -8.36
CA ALA A 131 -6.87 -0.89 -8.77
C ALA A 131 -6.97 -0.75 -10.30
N GLU A 132 -5.92 -0.24 -10.95
CA GLU A 132 -5.86 -0.08 -12.40
C GLU A 132 -4.42 -0.18 -12.88
N GLN A 133 -4.23 -0.69 -14.09
CA GLN A 133 -2.93 -0.76 -14.74
C GLN A 133 -3.06 -0.36 -16.21
N SER A 134 -2.18 0.53 -16.67
CA SER A 134 -2.04 0.92 -18.06
C SER A 134 -0.56 1.06 -18.44
N GLU A 135 -0.27 1.44 -19.68
CA GLU A 135 1.11 1.57 -20.14
C GLU A 135 1.83 2.70 -19.38
N GLY A 136 2.79 2.33 -18.52
CA GLY A 136 3.57 3.27 -17.71
C GLY A 136 2.81 3.84 -16.51
N MET A 137 1.77 3.17 -16.03
CA MET A 137 1.04 3.56 -14.83
C MET A 137 0.53 2.34 -14.08
N THR A 138 0.73 2.36 -12.77
CA THR A 138 0.18 1.34 -11.86
C THR A 138 -0.48 2.05 -10.69
N LEU A 139 -1.81 1.99 -10.62
CA LEU A 139 -2.57 2.59 -9.52
C LEU A 139 -2.84 1.56 -8.44
N ILE A 140 -2.50 1.91 -7.20
CA ILE A 140 -2.85 1.15 -6.00
C ILE A 140 -3.93 1.87 -5.20
N ASP A 141 -4.83 1.11 -4.56
CA ASP A 141 -5.80 1.64 -3.60
C ASP A 141 -5.11 1.95 -2.27
N LEU A 142 -5.05 3.23 -1.92
CA LEU A 142 -4.45 3.75 -0.69
C LEU A 142 -5.48 4.04 0.40
N THR A 143 -6.78 3.87 0.13
CA THR A 143 -7.86 4.39 0.97
C THR A 143 -7.76 3.89 2.40
N ASP A 144 -7.70 2.57 2.60
CA ASP A 144 -7.61 1.96 3.93
C ASP A 144 -6.29 2.29 4.63
N PHE A 145 -5.20 2.41 3.88
CA PHE A 145 -3.91 2.78 4.42
C PHE A 145 -3.89 4.22 4.93
N ALA A 146 -4.45 5.16 4.14
CA ALA A 146 -4.54 6.57 4.50
C ALA A 146 -5.49 6.83 5.67
N LEU A 147 -6.51 5.98 5.84
CA LEU A 147 -7.43 6.04 6.97
C LEU A 147 -6.94 5.25 8.19
N SER A 148 -5.89 4.45 8.04
CA SER A 148 -5.35 3.66 9.15
C SER A 148 -4.75 4.56 10.23
N ASP A 149 -4.98 4.20 11.50
CA ASP A 149 -4.24 4.78 12.62
C ASP A 149 -2.83 4.21 12.66
N ALA A 150 -2.00 4.61 11.67
CA ALA A 150 -0.64 4.13 11.50
C ALA A 150 0.29 4.54 12.67
N THR A 151 -0.15 5.45 13.53
CA THR A 151 0.52 5.87 14.77
C THR A 151 0.03 5.16 16.02
N ASP A 152 -1.02 4.34 15.91
CA ASP A 152 -1.71 3.66 17.03
C ASP A 152 -2.12 4.67 18.14
N LEU A 153 -2.47 5.89 17.72
CA LEU A 153 -2.76 7.02 18.57
C LEU A 153 -3.97 6.73 19.46
N SER A 154 -4.97 6.05 18.92
CA SER A 154 -6.18 5.65 19.64
C SER A 154 -5.85 4.79 20.85
N ARG A 155 -4.90 3.85 20.71
CA ARG A 155 -4.41 3.03 21.82
C ARG A 155 -3.65 3.87 22.85
N LEU A 156 -2.81 4.80 22.38
CA LEU A 156 -2.03 5.68 23.26
C LEU A 156 -2.95 6.57 24.11
N LEU A 157 -4.00 7.14 23.50
CA LEU A 157 -5.02 7.94 24.18
C LEU A 157 -5.81 7.11 25.20
N ALA A 158 -6.30 5.94 24.80
CA ALA A 158 -7.02 5.03 25.69
C ALA A 158 -6.17 4.59 26.90
N ALA A 159 -4.89 4.29 26.69
CA ALA A 159 -3.96 3.93 27.75
C ALA A 159 -3.72 5.06 28.77
N ARG A 160 -3.99 6.31 28.38
CA ARG A 160 -3.83 7.49 29.23
C ARG A 160 -5.16 8.08 29.74
N GLY A 161 -6.29 7.46 29.39
CA GLY A 161 -7.62 7.91 29.80
C GLY A 161 -8.13 9.15 29.08
N GLU A 162 -7.57 9.43 27.89
CA GLU A 162 -7.85 10.62 27.07
C GLU A 162 -8.65 10.28 25.80
N GLY A 163 -9.34 9.12 25.79
CA GLY A 163 -10.06 8.57 24.64
C GLY A 163 -11.51 8.22 24.95
#